data_AF-A0A1Z5JV54-F1
#
_entry.id   AF-A0A1Z5JV54-F1
#
_cell.length_a   1.000
_cell.length_b   1.000
_cell.length_c   1.000
_cell.angle_alpha   90.00
_cell.angle_beta   90.00
_cell.angle_gamma   90.00
#
_symmetry.space_group_name_H-M   'P 1'
#
loop_
_entity.id
_entity.type
_entity.pdbx_description
1 polymer ?
#
loop_
_entity_poly.entity_id
_entity_poly.type
_entity_poly.pdbx_seq_one_letter_code
_entity_poly.pdbx_strand_id
1 'polypeptide(L)'
;MSSETKPTAEQGGAPTGTPSAGRGGRNRNRNRGQKTGDGAPPKPKARVPHEGEIAEMNGYVFETAEERQTRPSFGRTMEELQGYARSTITYAEDLAPLFGETIEAPRLKPPDPPAADAPKYLQDQYEYQWKRYGKHYDQLEDVSLPTLFNAGWKQCTPAMKVRLKALDGYRTASQTTDCVWLFTNIRSIMLQFDATKKIGLSLLDARFNFLNCSQHASESVESYVENLRGWAEAIECYGGHIAEYIFCDRDYPDAVPDLDGYNRAREETLALAIIRNADAAK
;
A
#
# COMPACT_ATOMS: atom_id res chain seq x y z
N MET A 1 -58.41 31.54 -23.48
CA MET A 1 -57.17 32.32 -23.40
C MET A 1 -56.06 31.35 -23.84
N SER A 2 -55.84 31.08 -25.13
CA SER A 2 -55.85 31.98 -26.32
C SER A 2 -54.73 33.02 -26.19
N SER A 3 -53.81 33.21 -27.15
CA SER A 3 -53.65 32.73 -28.55
C SER A 3 -52.15 32.44 -28.85
N GLU A 4 -51.74 31.53 -29.75
CA GLU A 4 -51.56 31.66 -31.22
C GLU A 4 -50.73 32.91 -31.65
N THR A 5 -49.82 32.90 -32.65
CA THR A 5 -49.64 31.98 -33.81
C THR A 5 -48.20 31.98 -34.40
N LYS A 6 -47.88 31.00 -35.28
CA LYS A 6 -46.80 31.01 -36.33
C LYS A 6 -47.42 31.50 -37.69
N PRO A 7 -46.84 31.36 -38.93
CA PRO A 7 -45.56 30.84 -39.45
C PRO A 7 -44.73 31.95 -40.17
N THR A 8 -44.01 31.91 -41.32
CA THR A 8 -43.73 30.92 -42.42
C THR A 8 -42.50 31.35 -43.27
N ALA A 9 -41.79 30.37 -43.89
CA ALA A 9 -41.04 30.44 -45.17
C ALA A 9 -39.85 31.46 -45.33
N GLU A 10 -39.00 31.43 -46.37
CA GLU A 10 -38.98 30.62 -47.62
C GLU A 10 -37.54 30.25 -48.11
N GLN A 11 -37.44 29.56 -49.25
CA GLN A 11 -36.25 28.94 -49.85
C GLN A 11 -35.57 29.85 -50.92
N GLY A 12 -34.34 29.52 -51.35
CA GLY A 12 -33.89 29.93 -52.70
C GLY A 12 -32.38 29.89 -53.02
N GLY A 13 -32.01 29.10 -54.04
CA GLY A 13 -31.04 29.54 -55.07
C GLY A 13 -29.53 29.26 -54.89
N ALA A 14 -28.99 28.47 -55.82
CA ALA A 14 -27.57 28.37 -56.21
C ALA A 14 -27.52 27.96 -57.70
N PRO A 15 -26.36 27.79 -58.39
CA PRO A 15 -25.05 28.42 -58.29
C PRO A 15 -24.57 29.00 -59.66
N THR A 16 -23.41 29.70 -59.72
CA THR A 16 -22.66 29.94 -60.98
C THR A 16 -21.15 30.14 -60.77
N GLY A 17 -20.30 29.67 -61.69
CA GLY A 17 -19.00 30.32 -61.97
C GLY A 17 -17.68 29.60 -61.64
N THR A 18 -17.39 28.47 -62.30
CA THR A 18 -16.00 28.05 -62.66
C THR A 18 -15.76 28.38 -64.16
N PRO A 19 -14.56 28.26 -64.78
CA PRO A 19 -13.33 27.56 -64.36
C PRO A 19 -11.98 28.28 -64.70
N SER A 20 -10.88 27.50 -64.74
CA SER A 20 -9.61 27.75 -65.47
C SER A 20 -8.51 28.59 -64.78
N ALA A 21 -7.21 28.45 -65.07
CA ALA A 21 -6.29 27.29 -65.05
C ALA A 21 -4.84 27.75 -65.41
N GLY A 22 -3.81 27.18 -64.77
CA GLY A 22 -2.39 27.41 -65.14
C GLY A 22 -1.43 26.94 -64.06
N ARG A 23 -0.78 25.77 -64.19
CA ARG A 23 0.46 25.46 -64.92
C ARG A 23 1.75 26.09 -64.34
N GLY A 24 2.56 25.22 -63.71
CA GLY A 24 4.02 25.23 -63.85
C GLY A 24 4.82 25.84 -62.70
N GLY A 25 5.62 25.02 -62.00
CA GLY A 25 6.47 25.49 -60.91
C GLY A 25 7.26 24.39 -60.21
N ARG A 26 8.06 23.60 -60.96
CA ARG A 26 8.99 22.65 -60.32
C ARG A 26 10.13 23.42 -59.67
N ASN A 27 10.30 23.32 -58.36
CA ASN A 27 11.65 23.28 -57.80
C ASN A 27 11.77 22.23 -56.69
N ARG A 28 12.83 21.43 -56.75
CA ARG A 28 13.13 20.35 -55.81
C ARG A 28 14.26 20.84 -54.92
N ASN A 29 13.98 21.22 -53.66
CA ASN A 29 15.08 21.34 -52.70
C ASN A 29 15.17 20.06 -51.85
N ARG A 30 16.32 19.39 -51.93
CA ARG A 30 16.57 18.08 -51.32
C ARG A 30 17.16 18.26 -49.93
N ASN A 31 16.34 18.45 -48.88
CA ASN A 31 16.87 18.35 -47.52
C ASN A 31 16.92 16.87 -47.06
N ARG A 32 17.87 16.11 -47.62
CA ARG A 32 18.10 14.69 -47.29
C ARG A 32 19.07 14.57 -46.09
N GLY A 33 18.73 15.22 -44.99
CA GLY A 33 19.42 15.07 -43.69
C GLY A 33 19.05 13.73 -43.03
N GLN A 34 19.97 13.18 -42.24
CA GLN A 34 19.87 11.82 -41.69
C GLN A 34 18.58 11.56 -40.90
N LYS A 35 17.89 10.46 -41.25
CA LYS A 35 17.21 9.63 -40.25
C LYS A 35 18.27 8.80 -39.54
N THR A 36 18.83 9.28 -38.43
CA THR A 36 19.38 8.39 -37.40
C THR A 36 18.21 7.69 -36.72
N GLY A 37 18.38 6.40 -36.42
CA GLY A 37 17.31 5.52 -36.00
C GLY A 37 17.14 5.43 -34.49
N ASP A 38 16.63 6.48 -33.84
CA ASP A 38 16.25 6.43 -32.42
C ASP A 38 14.79 5.98 -32.26
N GLY A 39 14.53 4.74 -32.65
CA GLY A 39 13.27 4.02 -32.41
C GLY A 39 13.12 3.52 -30.97
N ALA A 40 13.84 4.11 -30.01
CA ALA A 40 13.72 3.77 -28.61
C ALA A 40 12.35 4.25 -28.08
N PRO A 41 11.58 3.42 -27.35
CA PRO A 41 10.43 3.91 -26.61
C PRO A 41 10.91 5.01 -25.64
N PRO A 42 10.13 6.09 -25.43
CA PRO A 42 10.52 7.15 -24.53
C PRO A 42 10.75 6.55 -23.14
N LYS A 43 12.00 6.62 -22.64
CA LYS A 43 12.34 6.11 -21.30
C LYS A 43 11.31 6.65 -20.30
N PRO A 44 10.69 5.80 -19.47
CA PRO A 44 9.72 6.26 -18.49
C PRO A 44 10.40 7.34 -17.64
N LYS A 45 9.78 8.53 -17.57
CA LYS A 45 10.31 9.62 -16.75
C LYS A 45 10.37 9.11 -15.32
N ALA A 46 11.58 8.98 -14.77
CA ALA A 46 11.77 8.58 -13.39
C ALA A 46 10.97 9.52 -12.49
N ARG A 47 9.86 9.02 -11.92
CA ARG A 47 9.05 9.79 -10.98
C ARG A 47 9.88 9.98 -9.73
N VAL A 48 10.17 11.24 -9.40
CA VAL A 48 10.77 11.66 -8.13
C VAL A 48 10.04 10.94 -6.98
N PRO A 49 10.74 10.51 -5.91
CA PRO A 49 10.08 10.05 -4.69
C PRO A 49 8.94 10.97 -4.27
N HIS A 50 7.80 10.36 -3.90
CA HIS A 50 6.89 11.07 -3.03
C HIS A 50 7.61 11.21 -1.69
N GLU A 51 7.95 12.44 -1.34
CA GLU A 51 8.46 12.79 -0.02
C GLU A 51 7.26 12.96 0.92
N GLY A 52 7.37 12.45 2.13
CA GLY A 52 6.33 12.59 3.14
C GLY A 52 6.42 13.93 3.87
N GLU A 53 5.51 14.18 4.81
CA GLU A 53 5.58 15.37 5.66
C GLU A 53 6.59 15.23 6.82
N ILE A 54 7.24 14.06 6.97
CA ILE A 54 8.31 13.79 7.93
C ILE A 54 9.64 13.58 7.17
N ALA A 55 10.56 14.54 7.30
CA ALA A 55 11.84 14.54 6.58
C ALA A 55 12.77 13.37 6.94
N GLU A 56 12.69 12.86 8.17
CA GLU A 56 13.43 11.68 8.64
C GLU A 56 12.95 10.38 7.95
N MET A 57 11.75 10.38 7.38
CA MET A 57 11.13 9.27 6.65
C MET A 57 11.06 9.54 5.13
N ASN A 58 11.96 10.37 4.59
CA ASN A 58 11.95 10.70 3.16
C ASN A 58 12.21 9.45 2.29
N GLY A 59 11.28 9.19 1.35
CA GLY A 59 11.25 7.97 0.53
C GLY A 59 10.35 6.85 1.07
N TYR A 60 9.92 6.94 2.34
CA TYR A 60 9.05 5.98 3.01
C TYR A 60 7.63 6.55 3.18
N VAL A 61 6.80 6.28 2.18
CA VAL A 61 5.46 6.88 2.01
C VAL A 61 4.46 5.81 1.59
N PHE A 62 3.28 5.84 2.18
CA PHE A 62 2.14 5.02 1.83
C PHE A 62 1.48 5.54 0.54
N GLU A 63 1.98 5.04 -0.61
CA GLU A 63 1.44 5.26 -1.96
C GLU A 63 0.23 4.35 -2.25
N THR A 64 -0.76 4.77 -3.04
CA THR A 64 -1.78 3.82 -3.53
C THR A 64 -1.17 2.90 -4.58
N ALA A 65 -1.75 1.71 -4.78
CA ALA A 65 -1.21 0.73 -5.72
C ALA A 65 -1.19 1.19 -7.20
N GLU A 66 -1.91 2.24 -7.57
CA GLU A 66 -1.87 2.88 -8.89
C GLU A 66 -0.81 3.99 -8.99
N GLU A 67 -0.34 4.51 -7.84
CA GLU A 67 0.84 5.38 -7.75
C GLU A 67 2.14 4.56 -7.70
N ARG A 68 2.08 3.38 -7.07
CA ARG A 68 3.18 2.44 -6.83
C ARG A 68 3.80 1.93 -8.14
N GLN A 69 5.05 2.31 -8.41
CA GLN A 69 5.80 1.87 -9.61
C GLN A 69 7.06 1.06 -9.27
N THR A 70 7.78 1.43 -8.21
CA THR A 70 8.77 0.61 -7.48
C THR A 70 9.20 1.42 -6.26
N ARG A 71 8.84 0.97 -5.06
CA ARG A 71 9.10 1.63 -3.76
C ARG A 71 8.73 0.69 -2.59
N PRO A 72 9.17 1.02 -1.36
CA PRO A 72 9.02 0.21 -0.16
C PRO A 72 7.69 -0.52 -0.04
N SER A 73 7.75 -1.77 0.43
CA SER A 73 6.57 -2.50 0.88
C SER A 73 5.85 -1.76 2.03
N PHE A 74 4.61 -2.17 2.30
CA PHE A 74 3.90 -1.70 3.50
C PHE A 74 4.72 -2.00 4.76
N GLY A 75 5.31 -3.21 4.84
CA GLY A 75 6.24 -3.59 5.91
C GLY A 75 7.42 -2.63 6.06
N ARG A 76 8.18 -2.35 5.00
CA ARG A 76 9.36 -1.47 5.08
C ARG A 76 9.01 -0.02 5.45
N THR A 77 7.86 0.50 5.01
CA THR A 77 7.39 1.82 5.48
C THR A 77 6.94 1.78 6.95
N MET A 78 6.39 0.66 7.43
CA MET A 78 6.05 0.46 8.85
C MET A 78 7.27 0.25 9.75
N GLU A 79 8.34 -0.41 9.28
CA GLU A 79 9.61 -0.56 9.99
C GLU A 79 10.27 0.79 10.25
N GLU A 80 10.33 1.65 9.23
CA GLU A 80 10.89 3.01 9.34
C GLU A 80 9.98 3.91 10.21
N LEU A 81 8.65 3.71 10.16
CA LEU A 81 7.71 4.36 11.07
C LEU A 81 7.89 3.87 12.53
N GLN A 82 8.26 2.61 12.75
CA GLN A 82 8.62 2.08 14.07
C GLN A 82 9.95 2.68 14.56
N GLY A 83 10.92 2.85 13.66
CA GLY A 83 12.17 3.57 13.95
C GLY A 83 11.91 5.01 14.42
N TYR A 84 11.10 5.74 13.66
CA TYR A 84 10.67 7.11 13.99
C TYR A 84 9.86 7.18 15.30
N ALA A 85 8.96 6.22 15.54
CA ALA A 85 8.23 6.13 16.80
C ALA A 85 9.19 5.91 17.99
N ARG A 86 10.19 5.03 17.85
CA ARG A 86 11.20 4.76 18.89
C ARG A 86 12.17 5.91 19.16
N SER A 87 12.41 6.81 18.19
CA SER A 87 13.22 8.01 18.42
C SER A 87 12.42 9.16 19.04
N THR A 88 11.11 9.24 18.77
CA THR A 88 10.28 10.42 19.05
C THR A 88 9.32 10.25 20.24
N ILE A 89 8.86 9.02 20.52
CA ILE A 89 7.76 8.76 21.46
C ILE A 89 8.27 8.13 22.76
N THR A 90 7.87 8.69 23.90
CA THR A 90 8.12 8.11 25.22
C THR A 90 7.32 6.81 25.40
N TYR A 91 7.98 5.76 25.90
CA TYR A 91 7.42 4.41 26.03
C TYR A 91 6.93 3.79 24.70
N ALA A 92 7.67 4.05 23.60
CA ALA A 92 7.38 3.49 22.28
C ALA A 92 7.38 1.95 22.24
N GLU A 93 7.93 1.26 23.25
CA GLU A 93 7.77 -0.18 23.43
C GLU A 93 6.29 -0.62 23.54
N ASP A 94 5.42 0.22 24.12
CA ASP A 94 4.00 -0.10 24.30
C ASP A 94 3.22 -0.11 22.96
N LEU A 95 3.75 0.58 21.94
CA LEU A 95 3.19 0.61 20.59
C LEU A 95 3.52 -0.64 19.76
N ALA A 96 4.36 -1.57 20.25
CA ALA A 96 4.83 -2.73 19.49
C ALA A 96 3.72 -3.57 18.79
N PRO A 97 2.52 -3.79 19.36
CA PRO A 97 1.44 -4.54 18.70
C PRO A 97 0.94 -3.94 17.37
N LEU A 98 1.16 -2.65 17.12
CA LEU A 98 0.80 -2.00 15.84
C LEU A 98 1.77 -2.31 14.70
N PHE A 99 2.93 -2.89 15.03
CA PHE A 99 4.03 -3.18 14.11
C PHE A 99 4.33 -4.69 14.01
N GLY A 100 3.42 -5.54 14.49
CA GLY A 100 3.49 -6.99 14.29
C GLY A 100 3.02 -7.42 12.90
N GLU A 101 3.07 -8.74 12.63
CA GLU A 101 2.53 -9.33 11.40
C GLU A 101 1.02 -9.06 11.25
N THR A 102 0.31 -9.16 12.38
CA THR A 102 -1.03 -8.65 12.62
C THR A 102 -0.93 -7.29 13.31
N ILE A 103 -1.74 -6.33 12.86
CA ILE A 103 -1.82 -4.98 13.45
C ILE A 103 -2.85 -5.04 14.58
N GLU A 104 -2.38 -5.02 15.83
CA GLU A 104 -3.26 -5.11 17.00
C GLU A 104 -3.26 -3.83 17.84
N ALA A 105 -4.37 -3.59 18.56
CA ALA A 105 -4.47 -2.49 19.49
C ALA A 105 -3.50 -2.70 20.68
N PRO A 106 -2.65 -1.73 21.02
CA PRO A 106 -1.86 -1.76 22.25
C PRO A 106 -2.71 -2.04 23.48
N ARG A 107 -2.25 -2.95 24.35
CA ARG A 107 -2.95 -3.35 25.58
C ARG A 107 -1.96 -3.49 26.73
N LEU A 108 -1.91 -2.48 27.58
CA LEU A 108 -1.19 -2.55 28.84
C LEU A 108 -1.96 -3.47 29.81
N LYS A 109 -1.28 -4.46 30.39
CA LYS A 109 -1.87 -5.25 31.48
C LYS A 109 -1.74 -4.46 32.80
N PRO A 110 -2.83 -4.23 33.55
CA PRO A 110 -2.72 -3.71 34.92
C PRO A 110 -1.93 -4.68 35.82
N PRO A 111 -1.17 -4.18 36.81
CA PRO A 111 -0.51 -5.03 37.80
C PRO A 111 -1.52 -5.89 38.57
N ASP A 112 -1.17 -7.15 38.82
CA ASP A 112 -1.99 -8.03 39.65
C ASP A 112 -1.90 -7.61 41.13
N PRO A 113 -3.02 -7.50 41.87
CA PRO A 113 -3.00 -7.09 43.27
C PRO A 113 -2.36 -8.15 44.17
N PRO A 114 -1.59 -7.74 45.20
CA PRO A 114 -1.02 -8.66 46.17
C PRO A 114 -2.11 -9.29 47.05
N ALA A 115 -1.79 -10.43 47.68
CA ALA A 115 -2.67 -11.06 48.66
C ALA A 115 -2.94 -10.11 49.86
N ALA A 116 -4.10 -10.25 50.51
CA ALA A 116 -4.53 -9.35 51.58
C ALA A 116 -3.62 -9.39 52.84
N ASP A 117 -2.88 -10.47 53.02
CA ASP A 117 -1.88 -10.71 54.07
C ASP A 117 -0.42 -10.49 53.60
N ALA A 118 -0.22 -10.04 52.35
CA ALA A 118 1.11 -9.90 51.77
C ALA A 118 2.00 -8.93 52.56
N PRO A 119 3.28 -9.27 52.80
CA PRO A 119 4.23 -8.37 53.45
C PRO A 119 4.31 -7.00 52.80
N LYS A 120 4.51 -5.95 53.62
CA LYS A 120 4.45 -4.55 53.18
C LYS A 120 5.28 -4.26 51.90
N TYR A 121 6.46 -4.86 51.73
CA TYR A 121 7.30 -4.61 50.55
C TYR A 121 6.62 -5.01 49.22
N LEU A 122 5.71 -5.99 49.22
CA LEU A 122 4.89 -6.35 48.05
C LEU A 122 3.76 -5.34 47.81
N GLN A 123 3.22 -4.74 48.89
CA GLN A 123 2.23 -3.67 48.80
C GLN A 123 2.88 -2.38 48.24
N ASP A 124 4.04 -1.99 48.78
CA ASP A 124 4.85 -0.88 48.28
C ASP A 124 5.27 -1.09 46.80
N GLN A 125 5.62 -2.33 46.42
CA GLN A 125 5.94 -2.72 45.04
C GLN A 125 4.72 -2.63 44.11
N TYR A 126 3.55 -3.11 44.54
CA TYR A 126 2.30 -2.99 43.78
C TYR A 126 1.90 -1.51 43.58
N GLU A 127 1.98 -0.67 44.62
CA GLU A 127 1.75 0.77 44.49
C GLU A 127 2.69 1.43 43.48
N TYR A 128 3.98 1.05 43.48
CA TYR A 128 4.94 1.55 42.50
C TYR A 128 4.59 1.09 41.07
N GLN A 129 4.26 -0.19 40.89
CA GLN A 129 3.85 -0.74 39.60
C GLN A 129 2.55 -0.09 39.10
N TRP A 130 1.58 0.17 39.97
CA TRP A 130 0.32 0.84 39.62
C TRP A 130 0.55 2.29 39.19
N LYS A 131 1.40 3.04 39.92
CA LYS A 131 1.80 4.42 39.56
C LYS A 131 2.62 4.46 38.27
N ARG A 132 3.34 3.40 37.93
CA ARG A 132 4.00 3.25 36.62
C ARG A 132 3.00 2.91 35.52
N TYR A 133 2.10 1.95 35.74
CA TYR A 133 1.05 1.56 34.80
C TYR A 133 0.21 2.76 34.37
N GLY A 134 -0.26 3.58 35.32
CA GLY A 134 -1.01 4.81 35.01
C GLY A 134 -0.23 5.73 34.06
N LYS A 135 1.05 6.00 34.34
CA LYS A 135 1.88 6.84 33.46
C LYS A 135 2.08 6.26 32.06
N HIS A 136 2.23 4.94 31.93
CA HIS A 136 2.31 4.29 30.62
C HIS A 136 0.96 4.39 29.89
N TYR A 137 -0.16 4.21 30.60
CA TYR A 137 -1.52 4.30 30.05
C TYR A 137 -1.86 5.72 29.57
N ASP A 138 -1.67 6.73 30.42
CA ASP A 138 -1.90 8.14 30.09
C ASP A 138 -1.02 8.57 28.91
N GLN A 139 0.27 8.19 28.90
CA GLN A 139 1.19 8.44 27.79
C GLN A 139 0.75 7.73 26.49
N LEU A 140 0.25 6.49 26.59
CA LEU A 140 -0.18 5.69 25.44
C LEU A 140 -1.40 6.30 24.74
N GLU A 141 -2.45 6.59 25.50
CA GLU A 141 -3.74 7.09 25.01
C GLU A 141 -3.67 8.57 24.60
N ASP A 142 -3.19 9.47 25.49
CA ASP A 142 -3.28 10.92 25.24
C ASP A 142 -2.18 11.46 24.31
N VAL A 143 -1.08 10.71 24.11
CA VAL A 143 0.11 11.21 23.39
C VAL A 143 0.60 10.24 22.32
N SER A 144 0.93 9.00 22.67
CA SER A 144 1.64 8.07 21.78
C SER A 144 0.79 7.62 20.59
N LEU A 145 -0.47 7.21 20.83
CA LEU A 145 -1.42 6.86 19.77
C LEU A 145 -1.77 8.08 18.88
N PRO A 146 -2.13 9.27 19.41
CA PRO A 146 -2.29 10.48 18.60
C PRO A 146 -1.07 10.87 17.77
N THR A 147 0.14 10.74 18.33
CA THR A 147 1.39 11.07 17.62
C THR A 147 1.64 10.09 16.47
N LEU A 148 1.49 8.78 16.71
CA LEU A 148 1.68 7.76 15.69
C LEU A 148 0.61 7.83 14.59
N PHE A 149 -0.66 8.06 14.93
CA PHE A 149 -1.74 8.27 13.96
C PHE A 149 -1.42 9.45 13.03
N ASN A 150 -1.01 10.58 13.60
CA ASN A 150 -0.64 11.76 12.82
C ASN A 150 0.62 11.52 11.98
N ALA A 151 1.60 10.74 12.45
CA ALA A 151 2.78 10.38 11.68
C ALA A 151 2.44 9.46 10.48
N GLY A 152 1.66 8.41 10.71
CA GLY A 152 1.17 7.53 9.64
C GLY A 152 0.32 8.27 8.60
N TRP A 153 -0.57 9.16 9.05
CA TRP A 153 -1.33 10.04 8.17
C TRP A 153 -0.42 10.98 7.37
N LYS A 154 0.58 11.61 8.00
CA LYS A 154 1.55 12.48 7.32
C LYS A 154 2.28 11.77 6.18
N GLN A 155 2.67 10.52 6.39
CA GLN A 155 3.32 9.68 5.38
C GLN A 155 2.37 9.05 4.34
N CYS A 156 1.09 9.43 4.28
CA CYS A 156 0.19 9.04 3.18
C CYS A 156 0.26 10.01 1.99
N THR A 157 0.26 9.50 0.75
CA THR A 157 0.13 10.36 -0.45
C THR A 157 -1.21 11.09 -0.49
N PRO A 158 -1.37 12.15 -1.31
CA PRO A 158 -2.66 12.79 -1.53
C PRO A 158 -3.76 11.81 -2.00
N ALA A 159 -3.44 10.83 -2.85
CA ALA A 159 -4.42 9.82 -3.28
C ALA A 159 -4.77 8.83 -2.16
N MET A 160 -3.79 8.40 -1.36
CA MET A 160 -4.02 7.58 -0.16
C MET A 160 -4.93 8.31 0.84
N LYS A 161 -4.62 9.59 1.14
CA LYS A 161 -5.43 10.48 1.99
C LYS A 161 -6.86 10.65 1.46
N VAL A 162 -7.07 10.68 0.14
CA VAL A 162 -8.42 10.72 -0.48
C VAL A 162 -9.14 9.39 -0.34
N ARG A 163 -8.48 8.24 -0.54
CA ARG A 163 -9.10 6.91 -0.38
C ARG A 163 -9.49 6.63 1.06
N LEU A 164 -8.59 6.87 2.02
CA LEU A 164 -8.90 6.75 3.45
C LEU A 164 -10.12 7.60 3.85
N LYS A 165 -10.24 8.83 3.33
CA LYS A 165 -11.40 9.71 3.55
C LYS A 165 -12.73 9.22 2.97
N ALA A 166 -12.69 8.28 2.03
CA ALA A 166 -13.87 7.69 1.40
C ALA A 166 -14.32 6.38 2.06
N LEU A 167 -13.56 5.86 3.04
CA LEU A 167 -13.90 4.63 3.76
C LEU A 167 -14.83 4.88 4.94
N ASP A 168 -15.74 3.94 5.18
CA ASP A 168 -16.55 3.90 6.39
C ASP A 168 -15.67 3.81 7.65
N GLY A 169 -16.11 4.50 8.71
CA GLY A 169 -15.35 4.60 9.96
C GLY A 169 -14.27 5.67 9.99
N TYR A 170 -13.82 6.23 8.85
CA TYR A 170 -12.74 7.26 8.82
C TYR A 170 -12.97 8.42 9.79
N ARG A 171 -14.21 8.93 9.85
CA ARG A 171 -14.55 10.05 10.75
C ARG A 171 -14.35 9.68 12.21
N THR A 172 -14.70 8.47 12.61
CA THR A 172 -14.51 7.97 13.98
C THR A 172 -13.02 7.74 14.24
N ALA A 173 -12.33 6.99 13.37
CA ALA A 173 -10.91 6.68 13.51
C ALA A 173 -10.03 7.94 13.56
N SER A 174 -10.36 8.98 12.78
CA SER A 174 -9.67 10.27 12.80
C SER A 174 -10.03 11.16 14.00
N GLN A 175 -11.06 10.81 14.79
CA GLN A 175 -11.42 11.48 16.04
C GLN A 175 -10.88 10.75 17.28
N THR A 176 -10.78 9.42 17.23
CA THR A 176 -10.22 8.57 18.29
C THR A 176 -8.75 8.20 18.05
N THR A 177 -8.12 8.74 17.00
CA THR A 177 -6.73 8.44 16.57
C THR A 177 -6.44 6.94 16.46
N ASP A 178 -7.39 6.19 15.90
CA ASP A 178 -7.33 4.73 15.78
C ASP A 178 -6.25 4.30 14.77
N CYS A 179 -5.08 3.97 15.31
CA CYS A 179 -3.94 3.45 14.57
C CYS A 179 -4.22 2.09 13.92
N VAL A 180 -5.06 1.24 14.53
CA VAL A 180 -5.37 -0.09 13.99
C VAL A 180 -6.21 0.06 12.73
N TRP A 181 -7.28 0.87 12.78
CA TRP A 181 -8.07 1.22 11.60
C TRP A 181 -7.18 1.89 10.53
N LEU A 182 -6.33 2.84 10.91
CA LEU A 182 -5.48 3.55 9.95
C LEU A 182 -4.53 2.61 9.21
N PHE A 183 -3.68 1.86 9.92
CA PHE A 183 -2.65 1.03 9.28
C PHE A 183 -3.26 -0.19 8.56
N THR A 184 -4.35 -0.76 9.07
CA THR A 184 -5.07 -1.84 8.38
C THR A 184 -5.64 -1.36 7.04
N ASN A 185 -6.33 -0.22 7.01
CA ASN A 185 -6.89 0.30 5.77
C ASN A 185 -5.82 0.84 4.80
N ILE A 186 -4.70 1.37 5.29
CA ILE A 186 -3.52 1.66 4.47
C ILE A 186 -3.01 0.37 3.80
N ARG A 187 -2.77 -0.70 4.56
CA ARG A 187 -2.33 -2.01 4.03
C ARG A 187 -3.30 -2.52 2.95
N SER A 188 -4.61 -2.45 3.20
CA SER A 188 -5.64 -2.80 2.22
C SER A 188 -5.53 -1.97 0.93
N ILE A 189 -5.47 -0.63 1.01
CA ILE A 189 -5.38 0.24 -0.17
C ILE A 189 -4.07 0.02 -0.95
N MET A 190 -2.94 -0.20 -0.26
CA MET A 190 -1.63 -0.48 -0.88
C MET A 190 -1.59 -1.81 -1.64
N LEU A 191 -2.40 -2.79 -1.23
CA LEU A 191 -2.50 -4.12 -1.84
C LEU A 191 -3.71 -4.26 -2.79
N GLN A 192 -4.39 -3.16 -3.11
CA GLN A 192 -5.63 -3.09 -3.90
C GLN A 192 -6.84 -3.83 -3.31
N PHE A 193 -6.80 -4.20 -2.03
CA PHE A 193 -7.90 -4.90 -1.37
C PHE A 193 -9.13 -3.99 -1.33
N ASP A 194 -10.07 -4.33 -2.20
CA ASP A 194 -11.32 -3.63 -2.43
C ASP A 194 -12.42 -4.69 -2.28
N ALA A 195 -13.16 -4.62 -1.18
CA ALA A 195 -14.22 -5.56 -0.86
C ALA A 195 -15.39 -5.52 -1.87
N THR A 196 -15.41 -4.54 -2.79
CA THR A 196 -16.37 -4.46 -3.91
C THR A 196 -15.84 -5.08 -5.21
N LYS A 197 -14.51 -5.30 -5.34
CA LYS A 197 -13.96 -6.16 -6.38
C LYS A 197 -14.37 -7.61 -6.12
N LYS A 198 -14.41 -8.41 -7.19
CA LYS A 198 -14.58 -9.86 -7.08
C LYS A 198 -13.30 -10.44 -6.48
N ILE A 199 -13.27 -10.66 -5.16
CA ILE A 199 -12.11 -11.15 -4.39
C ILE A 199 -11.41 -12.32 -5.09
N GLY A 200 -12.15 -13.29 -5.63
CA GLY A 200 -11.58 -14.43 -6.37
C GLY A 200 -10.81 -14.06 -7.65
N LEU A 201 -11.16 -12.97 -8.34
CA LEU A 201 -10.34 -12.45 -9.45
C LEU A 201 -9.08 -11.79 -8.93
N SER A 202 -9.16 -10.96 -7.88
CA SER A 202 -7.99 -10.28 -7.30
C SER A 202 -7.00 -11.27 -6.67
N LEU A 203 -7.48 -12.39 -6.11
CA LEU A 203 -6.65 -13.52 -5.69
C LEU A 203 -5.95 -14.21 -6.88
N LEU A 204 -6.64 -14.40 -8.01
CA LEU A 204 -6.05 -14.97 -9.23
C LEU A 204 -5.02 -14.02 -9.85
N ASP A 205 -5.29 -12.71 -9.90
CA ASP A 205 -4.36 -11.69 -10.37
C ASP A 205 -3.11 -11.63 -9.48
N ALA A 206 -3.27 -11.69 -8.15
CA ALA A 206 -2.15 -11.72 -7.21
C ALA A 206 -1.30 -13.00 -7.35
N ARG A 207 -1.93 -14.17 -7.51
CA ARG A 207 -1.25 -15.45 -7.82
C ARG A 207 -0.52 -15.41 -9.16
N PHE A 208 -1.13 -14.83 -10.19
CA PHE A 208 -0.52 -14.66 -11.50
C PHE A 208 0.72 -13.75 -11.41
N ASN A 209 0.62 -12.62 -10.72
CA ASN A 209 1.74 -11.69 -10.56
C ASN A 209 2.86 -12.27 -9.69
N PHE A 210 2.56 -13.01 -8.62
CA PHE A 210 3.55 -13.71 -7.80
C PHE A 210 4.35 -14.74 -8.63
N LEU A 211 3.66 -15.61 -9.37
CA LEU A 211 4.30 -16.67 -10.15
C LEU A 211 5.14 -16.15 -11.34
N ASN A 212 4.76 -15.00 -11.90
CA ASN A 212 5.47 -14.34 -13.01
C ASN A 212 6.42 -13.22 -12.55
N CYS A 213 6.60 -13.01 -11.24
CA CYS A 213 7.53 -12.01 -10.72
C CYS A 213 8.97 -12.50 -10.88
N SER A 214 9.76 -11.80 -11.69
CA SER A 214 11.17 -12.09 -11.99
C SER A 214 12.02 -10.83 -11.95
N GLN A 215 13.27 -10.96 -11.49
CA GLN A 215 14.19 -9.82 -11.43
C GLN A 215 14.50 -9.31 -12.83
N HIS A 216 14.23 -8.03 -13.10
CA HIS A 216 14.63 -7.40 -14.36
C HIS A 216 16.14 -7.10 -14.38
N ALA A 217 16.75 -7.11 -15.58
CA ALA A 217 18.19 -6.86 -15.78
C ALA A 217 18.71 -5.48 -15.28
N SER A 218 17.82 -4.56 -14.90
CA SER A 218 18.15 -3.25 -14.31
C SER A 218 17.63 -3.07 -12.87
N GLU A 219 17.14 -4.14 -12.23
CA GLU A 219 16.56 -4.12 -10.89
C GLU A 219 17.53 -4.72 -9.86
N SER A 220 17.57 -4.17 -8.65
CA SER A 220 18.34 -4.75 -7.54
C SER A 220 17.66 -6.01 -7.01
N VAL A 221 18.45 -6.97 -6.50
CA VAL A 221 17.93 -8.18 -5.85
C VAL A 221 16.99 -7.82 -4.70
N GLU A 222 17.29 -6.74 -3.96
CA GLU A 222 16.47 -6.22 -2.87
C GLU A 222 15.09 -5.73 -3.33
N SER A 223 15.02 -4.91 -4.40
CA SER A 223 13.76 -4.47 -5.02
C SER A 223 12.92 -5.65 -5.52
N TYR A 224 13.56 -6.62 -6.18
CA TYR A 224 12.90 -7.82 -6.66
C TYR A 224 12.29 -8.65 -5.51
N VAL A 225 13.06 -8.85 -4.42
CA VAL A 225 12.60 -9.59 -3.23
C VAL A 225 11.46 -8.85 -2.51
N GLU A 226 11.50 -7.52 -2.42
CA GLU A 226 10.38 -6.72 -1.89
C GLU A 226 9.13 -6.82 -2.76
N ASN A 227 9.28 -6.75 -4.09
CA ASN A 227 8.16 -6.89 -5.02
C ASN A 227 7.51 -8.28 -4.91
N LEU A 228 8.31 -9.34 -4.84
CA LEU A 228 7.82 -10.72 -4.66
C LEU A 228 7.13 -10.92 -3.30
N ARG A 229 7.70 -10.39 -2.20
CA ARG A 229 7.07 -10.38 -0.86
C ARG A 229 5.73 -9.64 -0.88
N GLY A 230 5.66 -8.49 -1.54
CA GLY A 230 4.42 -7.73 -1.69
C GLY A 230 3.30 -8.50 -2.43
N TRP A 231 3.64 -9.36 -3.38
CA TRP A 231 2.66 -10.24 -4.02
C TRP A 231 2.22 -11.41 -3.14
N ALA A 232 3.11 -11.96 -2.29
CA ALA A 232 2.73 -12.94 -1.28
C ALA A 232 1.77 -12.35 -0.24
N GLU A 233 2.08 -11.16 0.30
CA GLU A 233 1.20 -10.42 1.20
C GLU A 233 -0.17 -10.11 0.57
N ALA A 234 -0.21 -9.79 -0.73
CA ALA A 234 -1.46 -9.59 -1.45
C ALA A 234 -2.32 -10.86 -1.51
N ILE A 235 -1.72 -12.02 -1.80
CA ILE A 235 -2.42 -13.32 -1.83
C ILE A 235 -3.05 -13.63 -0.46
N GLU A 236 -2.31 -13.35 0.61
CA GLU A 236 -2.74 -13.54 2.00
C GLU A 236 -3.88 -12.57 2.37
N CYS A 237 -3.80 -11.30 1.96
CA CYS A 237 -4.90 -10.34 2.15
C CYS A 237 -6.17 -10.68 1.34
N TYR A 238 -6.08 -11.42 0.24
CA TYR A 238 -7.26 -11.94 -0.48
C TYR A 238 -7.77 -13.29 0.07
N GLY A 239 -7.24 -13.77 1.21
CA GLY A 239 -7.68 -15.00 1.86
C GLY A 239 -7.21 -16.29 1.19
N GLY A 240 -6.09 -16.24 0.47
CA GLY A 240 -5.41 -17.43 -0.04
C GLY A 240 -4.00 -17.58 0.53
N HIS A 241 -3.33 -18.68 0.21
CA HIS A 241 -1.98 -18.99 0.71
C HIS A 241 -0.99 -19.20 -0.42
N ILE A 242 0.26 -18.76 -0.27
CA ILE A 242 1.32 -19.09 -1.25
C ILE A 242 1.73 -20.56 -1.17
N ALA A 243 1.71 -21.14 0.04
CA ALA A 243 2.09 -22.52 0.33
C ALA A 243 0.93 -23.52 0.25
N GLU A 244 -0.20 -23.15 -0.38
CA GLU A 244 -1.43 -23.95 -0.47
C GLU A 244 -1.19 -25.40 -0.94
N TYR A 245 -0.27 -25.58 -1.91
CA TYR A 245 0.10 -26.90 -2.45
C TYR A 245 1.07 -27.72 -1.59
N ILE A 246 1.61 -27.16 -0.50
CA ILE A 246 2.45 -27.91 0.46
C ILE A 246 1.58 -28.57 1.54
N PHE A 247 0.37 -28.05 1.78
CA PHE A 247 -0.56 -28.56 2.80
C PHE A 247 -1.65 -29.47 2.25
N CYS A 248 -1.99 -29.36 0.97
CA CYS A 248 -2.79 -30.36 0.28
C CYS A 248 -1.96 -31.63 0.01
N ASP A 249 -1.57 -32.35 1.07
CA ASP A 249 -1.07 -33.72 0.93
C ASP A 249 -2.15 -34.58 0.27
N ARG A 250 -1.74 -35.45 -0.65
CA ARG A 250 -2.64 -36.08 -1.61
C ARG A 250 -3.68 -36.98 -0.95
N ASP A 251 -3.34 -37.49 0.22
CA ASP A 251 -4.16 -38.41 1.02
C ASP A 251 -4.90 -37.69 2.17
N TYR A 252 -4.62 -36.40 2.43
CA TYR A 252 -5.22 -35.59 3.51
C TYR A 252 -5.51 -34.13 3.08
N PRO A 253 -6.46 -33.89 2.17
CA PRO A 253 -6.74 -32.56 1.63
C PRO A 253 -7.32 -31.55 2.65
N ASP A 254 -7.88 -32.04 3.76
CA ASP A 254 -8.47 -31.23 4.83
C ASP A 254 -7.49 -30.92 5.99
N ALA A 255 -6.19 -31.23 5.83
CA ALA A 255 -5.17 -31.03 6.86
C ALA A 255 -4.78 -29.55 6.99
N VAL A 256 -5.47 -28.82 7.90
CA VAL A 256 -5.05 -27.48 8.32
C VAL A 256 -3.75 -27.58 9.13
N PRO A 257 -2.63 -26.97 8.69
CA PRO A 257 -1.39 -26.97 9.46
C PRO A 257 -1.50 -26.12 10.72
N ASP A 258 -0.59 -26.33 11.67
CA ASP A 258 -0.36 -25.34 12.72
C ASP A 258 0.32 -24.08 12.16
N LEU A 259 0.31 -23.00 12.95
CA LEU A 259 0.83 -21.69 12.51
C LEU A 259 2.34 -21.75 12.21
N ASP A 260 3.09 -22.54 12.96
CA ASP A 260 4.53 -22.73 12.77
C ASP A 260 4.84 -23.50 11.47
N GLY A 261 4.05 -24.54 11.17
CA GLY A 261 4.09 -25.27 9.90
C GLY A 261 3.72 -24.38 8.72
N TYR A 262 2.65 -23.58 8.85
CA TYR A 262 2.26 -22.57 7.86
C TYR A 262 3.42 -21.62 7.55
N ASN A 263 3.98 -21.00 8.58
CA ASN A 263 5.06 -20.02 8.44
C ASN A 263 6.32 -20.63 7.80
N ARG A 264 6.69 -21.86 8.16
CA ARG A 264 7.82 -22.56 7.50
C ARG A 264 7.58 -22.78 6.01
N ALA A 265 6.45 -23.38 5.62
CA ALA A 265 6.19 -23.67 4.22
C ALA A 265 6.02 -22.39 3.37
N ARG A 266 5.51 -21.32 3.98
CA ARG A 266 5.46 -19.96 3.42
C ARG A 266 6.87 -19.45 3.11
N GLU A 267 7.79 -19.51 4.08
CA GLU A 267 9.19 -19.11 3.88
C GLU A 267 9.91 -19.98 2.83
N GLU A 268 9.73 -21.31 2.87
CA GLU A 268 10.30 -22.24 1.89
C GLU A 268 9.77 -21.96 0.46
N THR A 269 8.45 -21.73 0.31
CA THR A 269 7.84 -21.35 -0.98
C THR A 269 8.43 -20.05 -1.50
N LEU A 270 8.58 -19.04 -0.63
CA LEU A 270 9.08 -17.73 -1.00
C LEU A 270 10.58 -17.79 -1.37
N ALA A 271 11.39 -18.57 -0.64
CA ALA A 271 12.80 -18.81 -0.97
C ALA A 271 12.96 -19.53 -2.31
N LEU A 272 12.14 -20.56 -2.59
CA LEU A 272 12.14 -21.26 -3.88
C LEU A 272 11.70 -20.33 -5.04
N ALA A 273 10.73 -19.46 -4.81
CA ALA A 273 10.29 -18.46 -5.80
C ALA A 273 11.41 -17.45 -6.12
N ILE A 274 12.14 -16.95 -5.11
CA ILE A 274 13.33 -16.09 -5.30
C ILE A 274 14.36 -16.82 -6.16
N ILE A 275 14.79 -18.02 -5.75
CA ILE A 275 15.86 -18.78 -6.42
C ILE A 275 15.52 -19.07 -7.89
N ARG A 276 14.25 -19.37 -8.18
CA ARG A 276 13.78 -19.71 -9.53
C ARG A 276 13.82 -18.52 -10.50
N ASN A 277 13.55 -17.31 -10.01
CA ASN A 277 13.23 -16.14 -10.83
C ASN A 277 14.21 -14.95 -10.66
N ALA A 278 15.28 -15.08 -9.85
CA ALA A 278 16.36 -14.08 -9.67
C ALA A 278 17.44 -14.09 -10.79
N ASP A 279 17.08 -14.47 -12.01
CA ASP A 279 18.01 -14.56 -13.15
C ASP A 279 17.94 -13.29 -14.02
N ALA A 280 18.73 -12.28 -13.64
CA ALA A 280 18.81 -10.99 -14.30
C ALA A 280 19.44 -11.01 -15.72
N ALA A 281 19.72 -12.20 -16.29
CA ALA A 281 20.27 -12.37 -17.64
C ALA A 281 19.21 -12.73 -18.71
N LYS A 282 17.91 -12.62 -18.39
CA LYS A 282 16.76 -12.84 -19.28
C LYS A 282 16.05 -11.55 -19.67
#